data_AF-A0AAE4A556-F1
#
_entry.id   AF-A0AAE4A556-F1
#
_cell.length_a   1.000
_cell.length_b   1.000
_cell.length_c   1.000
_cell.angle_alpha   90.00
_cell.angle_beta   90.00
_cell.angle_gamma   90.00
#
_symmetry.space_group_name_H-M   'P 1'
#
loop_
_entity.id
_entity.type
_entity.pdbx_description
1 polymer ?
#
loop_
_entity_poly.entity_id
_entity_poly.type
_entity_poly.pdbx_seq_one_letter_code
_entity_poly.pdbx_strand_id
1 'polypeptide(L)'
;MADIHPTLDELDRDGALREAGARVDPITRGSFLRRALAVAGGAAAAGIALPALSPGAALAQSGSDVDILNYALTLEYLEAAFYAEAVSRGALSGELATFARTVAGHERAHVLALQRALGSKAVKRPSFDFKGTTGSQDAFWRTALTLEDTGVEAYQGAAVNIQSRDILTAAISIHPIEARHAAWIASISSRGGTSPNSPAPQPFNPARTMDEVLAVVRSTGFISTMAGATPSQGMTSQPAMTG
;
A
#
# COMPACT_ATOMS: atom_id res chain seq x y z
N MET A 1 -13.60 -19.26 -30.08
CA MET A 1 -13.89 -18.00 -29.37
C MET A 1 -12.97 -16.96 -29.99
N ALA A 2 -13.51 -15.85 -30.53
CA ALA A 2 -12.69 -14.77 -31.04
C ALA A 2 -12.19 -13.94 -29.85
N ASP A 3 -10.90 -13.58 -29.84
CA ASP A 3 -10.33 -12.68 -28.83
C ASP A 3 -11.03 -11.33 -28.89
N ILE A 4 -11.66 -10.92 -27.78
CA ILE A 4 -12.41 -9.65 -27.64
C ILE A 4 -11.54 -8.58 -26.95
N HIS A 5 -10.22 -8.69 -27.01
CA HIS A 5 -9.32 -7.69 -26.44
C HIS A 5 -8.81 -6.76 -27.54
N PRO A 6 -9.37 -5.55 -27.69
CA PRO A 6 -8.88 -4.58 -28.66
C PRO A 6 -7.40 -4.26 -28.38
N THR A 7 -6.61 -4.17 -29.44
CA THR A 7 -5.19 -3.83 -29.34
C THR A 7 -5.01 -2.34 -29.04
N LEU A 8 -3.86 -1.95 -28.48
CA LEU A 8 -3.56 -0.53 -28.25
C LEU A 8 -3.59 0.29 -29.55
N ASP A 9 -3.26 -0.31 -30.69
CA ASP A 9 -3.34 0.37 -31.99
C ASP A 9 -4.78 0.58 -32.46
N GLU A 10 -5.72 -0.28 -32.06
CA GLU A 10 -7.15 -0.12 -32.35
C GLU A 10 -7.81 0.95 -31.48
N LEU A 11 -7.25 1.20 -30.29
CA LEU A 11 -7.72 2.17 -29.29
C LEU A 11 -7.06 3.56 -29.45
N ASP A 12 -5.78 3.64 -29.80
CA ASP A 12 -4.99 4.88 -29.94
C ASP A 12 -5.08 5.48 -31.36
N ARG A 13 -6.31 5.63 -31.87
CA ARG A 13 -6.53 6.09 -33.26
C ARG A 13 -6.03 7.51 -33.52
N ASP A 14 -6.03 8.35 -32.50
CA ASP A 14 -5.57 9.74 -32.56
C ASP A 14 -4.11 9.93 -32.16
N GLY A 15 -3.43 8.87 -31.72
CA GLY A 15 -2.03 8.92 -31.30
C GLY A 15 -1.80 9.54 -29.92
N ALA A 16 -2.86 9.90 -29.18
CA ALA A 16 -2.75 10.59 -27.90
C ALA A 16 -1.98 9.77 -26.85
N LEU A 17 -2.13 8.44 -26.84
CA LEU A 17 -1.42 7.56 -25.92
C LEU A 17 0.07 7.45 -26.27
N ARG A 18 0.41 7.42 -27.57
CA ARG A 18 1.81 7.45 -28.05
C ARG A 18 2.49 8.78 -27.75
N GLU A 19 1.80 9.89 -27.92
CA GLU A 19 2.33 11.23 -27.59
C GLU A 19 2.49 11.45 -26.09
N ALA A 20 1.59 10.91 -25.26
CA ALA A 20 1.75 10.90 -23.81
C ALA A 20 3.00 10.12 -23.39
N GLY A 21 3.25 8.96 -24.01
CA GLY A 21 4.47 8.16 -23.79
C GLY A 21 5.76 8.85 -24.23
N ALA A 22 5.72 9.70 -25.26
CA ALA A 22 6.88 10.45 -25.77
C ALA A 22 7.26 11.67 -24.92
N ARG A 23 6.36 12.16 -24.05
CA ARG A 23 6.58 13.31 -23.16
C ARG A 23 7.14 12.94 -21.78
N VAL A 24 7.26 11.65 -21.48
CA VAL A 24 7.86 11.14 -20.24
C VAL A 24 9.36 10.93 -20.48
N ASP A 25 10.21 11.42 -19.57
CA ASP A 25 11.66 11.14 -19.60
C ASP A 25 11.94 9.65 -19.87
N PRO A 26 12.98 9.30 -20.65
CA PRO A 26 13.15 7.97 -21.21
C PRO A 26 13.62 6.96 -20.15
N ILE A 27 12.76 6.62 -19.19
CA ILE A 27 12.83 5.37 -18.47
C ILE A 27 12.32 4.31 -19.46
N THR A 28 13.24 3.55 -20.04
CA THR A 28 12.86 2.40 -20.87
C THR A 28 12.00 1.43 -20.05
N ARG A 29 11.02 0.75 -20.68
CA ARG A 29 10.21 -0.29 -19.99
C ARG A 29 11.10 -1.32 -19.28
N GLY A 30 12.22 -1.70 -19.89
CA GLY A 30 13.20 -2.61 -19.28
C GLY A 30 13.95 -2.02 -18.09
N SER A 31 14.24 -0.71 -18.06
CA SER A 31 14.82 -0.06 -16.87
C SER A 31 13.78 0.16 -15.77
N PHE A 32 12.53 0.46 -16.12
CA PHE A 32 11.40 0.51 -15.18
C PHE A 32 11.20 -0.83 -14.49
N LEU A 33 11.06 -1.92 -15.26
CA LEU A 33 10.86 -3.27 -14.72
C LEU A 33 12.05 -3.73 -13.87
N ARG A 34 13.28 -3.45 -14.29
CA ARG A 34 14.47 -3.77 -13.49
C ARG A 34 14.49 -3.00 -12.18
N ARG A 35 14.14 -1.71 -12.17
CA ARG A 35 14.07 -0.88 -10.94
C ARG A 35 12.96 -1.36 -10.01
N ALA A 36 11.76 -1.61 -10.55
CA ALA A 36 10.63 -2.14 -9.78
C ALA A 36 10.97 -3.52 -9.16
N LEU A 37 11.61 -4.43 -9.91
CA LEU A 37 12.00 -5.75 -9.41
C LEU A 37 13.15 -5.68 -8.39
N ALA A 38 14.08 -4.74 -8.54
CA ALA A 38 15.15 -4.49 -7.56
C ALA A 38 14.57 -4.17 -6.18
N VAL A 39 13.53 -3.35 -6.16
CA VAL A 39 12.86 -2.89 -4.94
C VAL A 39 11.91 -3.98 -4.43
N ALA A 40 11.00 -4.50 -5.27
CA ALA A 40 9.99 -5.49 -4.89
C ALA A 40 10.55 -6.88 -4.49
N GLY A 41 11.78 -7.23 -4.89
CA GLY A 41 12.36 -8.55 -4.64
C GLY A 41 11.60 -9.72 -5.27
N GLY A 42 10.76 -9.44 -6.26
CA GLY A 42 9.85 -10.39 -6.92
C GLY A 42 10.50 -11.28 -7.97
N ALA A 43 11.77 -11.67 -7.83
CA ALA A 43 12.42 -12.57 -8.79
C ALA A 43 11.83 -14.00 -8.76
N ALA A 44 11.11 -14.38 -7.70
CA ALA A 44 10.68 -15.77 -7.50
C ALA A 44 9.39 -16.18 -8.25
N ALA A 45 8.52 -15.25 -8.65
CA ALA A 45 7.19 -15.61 -9.18
C ALA A 45 7.12 -15.80 -10.71
N ALA A 46 8.14 -15.35 -11.47
CA ALA A 46 8.07 -15.31 -12.94
C ALA A 46 8.99 -16.28 -13.69
N GLY A 47 9.82 -17.08 -13.00
CA GLY A 47 10.72 -18.05 -13.66
C GLY A 47 11.80 -17.42 -14.56
N ILE A 48 11.90 -16.09 -14.62
CA ILE A 48 12.92 -15.37 -15.38
C ILE A 48 14.15 -15.21 -14.49
N ALA A 49 15.25 -15.88 -14.84
CA ALA A 49 16.56 -15.64 -14.26
C ALA A 49 17.05 -14.25 -14.67
N LEU A 50 16.73 -13.24 -13.86
CA LEU A 50 17.35 -11.93 -13.97
C LEU A 50 18.76 -11.98 -13.37
N PRO A 51 19.76 -11.28 -13.94
CA PRO A 51 21.03 -11.08 -13.28
C PRO A 51 20.74 -10.51 -11.89
N ALA A 52 21.27 -11.16 -10.85
CA ALA A 52 21.10 -10.72 -9.47
C ALA A 52 21.50 -9.24 -9.37
N LEU A 53 20.51 -8.37 -9.18
CA LEU A 53 20.78 -7.02 -8.76
C LEU A 53 21.39 -7.14 -7.36
N SER A 54 22.58 -6.58 -7.18
CA SER A 54 23.30 -6.60 -5.91
C SER A 54 22.33 -6.27 -4.77
N PRO A 55 22.17 -7.16 -3.77
CA PRO A 55 21.38 -6.84 -2.60
C PRO A 55 22.02 -5.62 -1.92
N GLY A 56 21.27 -4.54 -1.75
CA GLY A 56 21.58 -3.58 -0.67
C GLY A 56 22.14 -2.21 -1.05
N ALA A 57 22.02 -1.73 -2.29
CA ALA A 57 22.17 -0.28 -2.50
C ALA A 57 20.85 0.41 -2.14
N ALA A 58 20.77 0.98 -0.93
CA ALA A 58 19.69 1.90 -0.59
C ALA A 58 19.65 3.02 -1.64
N LEU A 59 18.46 3.34 -2.13
CA LEU A 59 18.29 4.43 -3.11
C LEU A 59 18.81 5.74 -2.50
N ALA A 60 19.30 6.66 -3.33
CA ALA A 60 19.54 8.03 -2.88
C ALA A 60 18.18 8.68 -2.58
N GLN A 61 18.03 9.26 -1.38
CA GLN A 61 16.76 9.76 -0.84
C GLN A 61 17.04 11.08 -0.14
N SER A 62 16.20 12.07 -0.37
CA SER A 62 16.14 13.27 0.46
C SER A 62 15.56 12.94 1.84
N GLY A 63 15.65 13.87 2.79
CA GLY A 63 14.99 13.70 4.09
C GLY A 63 13.49 13.49 3.96
N SER A 64 12.83 14.24 3.07
CA SER A 64 11.39 14.10 2.81
C SER A 64 11.02 12.75 2.21
N ASP A 65 11.84 12.20 1.30
CA ASP A 65 11.59 10.88 0.72
C ASP A 65 11.71 9.75 1.75
N VAL A 66 12.65 9.88 2.71
CA VAL A 66 12.79 8.92 3.83
C VAL A 66 11.54 8.94 4.71
N ASP A 67 11.00 10.13 4.99
CA ASP A 67 9.79 10.28 5.81
C ASP A 67 8.57 9.68 5.11
N ILE A 68 8.41 9.92 3.80
CA ILE A 68 7.35 9.33 2.98
C ILE A 68 7.46 7.79 2.94
N LEU A 69 8.67 7.26 2.75
CA LEU A 69 8.89 5.82 2.73
C LEU A 69 8.63 5.16 4.08
N ASN A 70 9.03 5.80 5.19
CA ASN A 70 8.74 5.27 6.54
C ASN A 70 7.26 5.38 6.91
N TYR A 71 6.57 6.41 6.39
CA TYR A 71 5.13 6.51 6.46
C TYR A 71 4.46 5.33 5.73
N ALA A 72 4.82 5.08 4.46
CA ALA A 72 4.30 3.94 3.70
C ALA A 72 4.61 2.62 4.40
N LEU A 73 5.85 2.41 4.87
CA LEU A 73 6.25 1.21 5.60
C LEU A 73 5.41 0.96 6.85
N THR A 74 4.95 2.02 7.52
CA THR A 74 4.09 1.89 8.70
C THR A 74 2.69 1.39 8.35
N LEU A 75 2.12 1.86 7.24
CA LEU A 75 0.82 1.38 6.74
C LEU A 75 0.94 -0.08 6.26
N GLU A 76 2.01 -0.40 5.58
CA GLU A 76 2.28 -1.74 5.06
C GLU A 76 2.50 -2.76 6.18
N TYR A 77 3.13 -2.34 7.29
CA TYR A 77 3.19 -3.18 8.49
C TYR A 77 1.80 -3.43 9.11
N LEU A 78 0.90 -2.45 9.07
CA LEU A 78 -0.46 -2.58 9.59
C LEU A 78 -1.23 -3.63 8.77
N GLU A 79 -1.21 -3.51 7.44
CA GLU A 79 -1.94 -4.41 6.53
C GLU A 79 -1.32 -5.81 6.52
N ALA A 80 0.00 -5.92 6.45
CA ALA A 80 0.69 -7.20 6.56
C ALA A 80 0.36 -7.93 7.88
N ALA A 81 0.27 -7.21 8.99
CA ALA A 81 -0.12 -7.78 10.28
C ALA A 81 -1.60 -8.18 10.31
N PHE A 82 -2.49 -7.37 9.74
CA PHE A 82 -3.93 -7.63 9.67
C PHE A 82 -4.23 -8.90 8.89
N TYR A 83 -3.68 -9.02 7.67
CA TYR A 83 -3.90 -10.18 6.83
C TYR A 83 -3.22 -11.44 7.37
N ALA A 84 -2.02 -11.32 7.95
CA ALA A 84 -1.39 -12.45 8.62
C ALA A 84 -2.25 -12.99 9.79
N GLU A 85 -2.83 -12.10 10.60
CA GLU A 85 -3.74 -12.51 11.67
C GLU A 85 -5.02 -13.15 11.11
N ALA A 86 -5.65 -12.55 10.11
CA ALA A 86 -6.87 -13.06 9.49
C ALA A 86 -6.68 -14.48 8.91
N VAL A 87 -5.56 -14.72 8.23
CA VAL A 87 -5.19 -16.04 7.70
C VAL A 87 -4.94 -17.03 8.85
N SER A 88 -4.22 -16.62 9.89
CA SER A 88 -3.89 -17.48 11.05
C SER A 88 -5.13 -17.91 11.85
N ARG A 89 -6.10 -16.99 12.02
CA ARG A 89 -7.34 -17.27 12.76
C ARG A 89 -8.24 -18.31 12.08
N GLY A 90 -8.16 -18.45 10.76
CA GLY A 90 -8.96 -19.43 10.01
C GLY A 90 -10.48 -19.17 10.03
N ALA A 91 -10.91 -17.94 10.33
CA ALA A 91 -12.34 -17.57 10.38
C ALA A 91 -12.94 -17.27 8.99
N LEU A 92 -12.12 -17.24 7.93
CA LEU A 92 -12.52 -16.92 6.57
C LEU A 92 -12.72 -18.17 5.72
N SER A 93 -13.67 -18.11 4.79
CA SER A 93 -13.95 -19.18 3.84
C SER A 93 -14.13 -18.63 2.42
N GLY A 94 -14.20 -19.53 1.44
CA GLY A 94 -14.47 -19.17 0.04
C GLY A 94 -13.52 -18.09 -0.52
N GLU A 95 -14.09 -17.11 -1.20
CA GLU A 95 -13.34 -16.04 -1.85
C GLU A 95 -12.62 -15.12 -0.86
N LEU A 96 -13.23 -14.80 0.30
CA LEU A 96 -12.57 -14.00 1.34
C LEU A 96 -11.28 -14.65 1.85
N ALA A 97 -11.27 -15.98 1.99
CA ALA A 97 -10.06 -16.69 2.41
C ALA A 97 -8.97 -16.65 1.32
N THR A 98 -9.36 -16.70 0.04
CA THR A 98 -8.42 -16.58 -1.09
C THR A 98 -7.87 -15.18 -1.23
N PHE A 99 -8.72 -14.17 -1.07
CA PHE A 99 -8.32 -12.76 -0.99
C PHE A 99 -7.29 -12.58 0.13
N ALA A 100 -7.65 -12.92 1.37
CA ALA A 100 -6.77 -12.73 2.53
C ALA A 100 -5.39 -13.38 2.38
N ARG A 101 -5.31 -14.60 1.81
CA ARG A 101 -4.03 -15.27 1.55
C ARG A 101 -3.20 -14.58 0.47
N THR A 102 -3.85 -14.13 -0.61
CA THR A 102 -3.17 -13.43 -1.70
C THR A 102 -2.60 -12.10 -1.20
N VAL A 103 -3.44 -11.29 -0.55
CA VAL A 103 -3.06 -9.97 -0.05
C VAL A 103 -2.02 -10.09 1.06
N ALA A 104 -2.13 -11.04 1.99
CA ALA A 104 -1.06 -11.32 2.97
C ALA A 104 0.32 -11.55 2.31
N GLY A 105 0.35 -12.18 1.14
CA GLY A 105 1.58 -12.39 0.38
C GLY A 105 2.12 -11.11 -0.24
N HIS A 106 1.24 -10.24 -0.73
CA HIS A 106 1.58 -8.96 -1.35
C HIS A 106 2.07 -7.95 -0.31
N GLU A 107 1.37 -7.76 0.80
CA GLU A 107 1.79 -6.81 1.85
C GLU A 107 3.14 -7.19 2.46
N ARG A 108 3.42 -8.48 2.61
CA ARG A 108 4.75 -8.92 3.02
C ARG A 108 5.82 -8.54 1.99
N ALA A 109 5.51 -8.62 0.70
CA ALA A 109 6.43 -8.22 -0.37
C ALA A 109 6.64 -6.70 -0.39
N HIS A 110 5.59 -5.91 -0.20
CA HIS A 110 5.66 -4.44 -0.09
C HIS A 110 6.51 -4.00 1.11
N VAL A 111 6.26 -4.58 2.30
CA VAL A 111 7.10 -4.36 3.50
C VAL A 111 8.58 -4.63 3.21
N LEU A 112 8.91 -5.79 2.60
CA LEU A 112 10.29 -6.12 2.26
C LEU A 112 10.89 -5.14 1.26
N ALA A 113 10.11 -4.67 0.31
CA ALA A 113 10.53 -3.71 -0.69
C ALA A 113 10.90 -2.37 -0.07
N LEU A 114 10.04 -1.86 0.80
CA LEU A 114 10.24 -0.61 1.53
C LEU A 114 11.41 -0.72 2.52
N GLN A 115 11.53 -1.82 3.26
CA GLN A 115 12.68 -2.07 4.12
C GLN A 115 14.01 -2.06 3.34
N ARG A 116 14.05 -2.64 2.14
CA ARG A 116 15.25 -2.60 1.28
C ARG A 116 15.53 -1.19 0.77
N ALA A 117 14.50 -0.45 0.35
CA ALA A 117 14.65 0.92 -0.09
C ALA A 117 15.21 1.81 1.04
N LEU A 118 14.67 1.69 2.25
CA LEU A 118 15.06 2.47 3.43
C LEU A 118 16.41 2.05 4.04
N GLY A 119 16.79 0.77 3.91
CA GLY A 119 18.00 0.23 4.53
C GLY A 119 18.01 0.43 6.05
N SER A 120 19.09 1.01 6.58
CA SER A 120 19.21 1.29 8.02
C SER A 120 18.26 2.37 8.54
N LYS A 121 17.59 3.12 7.65
CA LYS A 121 16.62 4.17 8.01
C LYS A 121 15.20 3.62 8.21
N ALA A 122 14.99 2.32 8.00
CA ALA A 122 13.68 1.70 8.12
C ALA A 122 13.18 1.73 9.57
N VAL A 123 11.96 2.24 9.77
CA VAL A 123 11.30 2.19 11.07
C VAL A 123 11.03 0.75 11.50
N LYS A 124 11.09 0.54 12.82
CA LYS A 124 10.73 -0.75 13.43
C LYS A 124 9.23 -0.97 13.29
N ARG A 125 8.86 -2.22 13.03
CA ARG A 125 7.47 -2.66 12.99
C ARG A 125 6.75 -2.35 14.31
N PRO A 126 5.61 -1.64 14.30
CA PRO A 126 4.76 -1.46 15.47
C PRO A 126 4.09 -2.76 15.94
N SER A 127 3.51 -2.73 17.14
CA SER A 127 2.59 -3.77 17.60
C SER A 127 1.14 -3.38 17.26
N PHE A 128 0.34 -4.37 16.91
CA PHE A 128 -1.04 -4.18 16.46
C PHE A 128 -2.03 -5.02 17.28
N ASP A 129 -3.21 -4.45 17.52
CA ASP A 129 -4.38 -5.12 18.11
C ASP A 129 -5.60 -4.77 17.26
N PHE A 130 -6.05 -5.72 16.43
CA PHE A 130 -7.16 -5.53 15.50
C PHE A 130 -8.54 -5.61 16.16
N LYS A 131 -8.63 -5.61 17.50
CA LYS A 131 -9.91 -5.51 18.23
C LYS A 131 -10.95 -6.56 17.82
N GLY A 132 -10.49 -7.73 17.38
CA GLY A 132 -11.35 -8.83 16.93
C GLY A 132 -11.97 -8.66 15.54
N THR A 133 -11.57 -7.66 14.74
CA THR A 133 -12.10 -7.46 13.39
C THR A 133 -11.77 -8.60 12.42
N THR A 134 -10.78 -9.41 12.74
CA THR A 134 -10.39 -10.63 12.00
C THR A 134 -11.18 -11.87 12.44
N GLY A 135 -12.13 -11.74 13.37
CA GLY A 135 -12.84 -12.85 14.00
C GLY A 135 -14.08 -13.36 13.24
N SER A 136 -14.55 -12.64 12.21
CA SER A 136 -15.68 -13.06 11.38
C SER A 136 -15.52 -12.56 9.94
N GLN A 137 -16.21 -13.19 8.99
CA GLN A 137 -16.16 -12.80 7.58
C GLN A 137 -16.65 -11.35 7.34
N ASP A 138 -17.74 -10.92 8.00
CA ASP A 138 -18.28 -9.55 7.85
C ASP A 138 -17.35 -8.51 8.46
N ALA A 139 -16.84 -8.75 9.68
CA ALA A 139 -15.93 -7.83 10.33
C ALA A 139 -14.60 -7.70 9.57
N PHE A 140 -14.09 -8.82 9.05
CA PHE A 140 -12.89 -8.84 8.22
C PHE A 140 -13.13 -8.06 6.93
N TRP A 141 -14.22 -8.34 6.22
CA TRP A 141 -14.53 -7.70 4.94
C TRP A 141 -14.62 -6.18 5.08
N ARG A 142 -15.34 -5.65 6.08
CA ARG A 142 -15.43 -4.20 6.31
C ARG A 142 -14.07 -3.56 6.61
N THR A 143 -13.26 -4.26 7.40
CA THR A 143 -11.95 -3.75 7.81
C THR A 143 -10.97 -3.78 6.65
N ALA A 144 -10.92 -4.89 5.90
CA ALA A 144 -10.13 -5.02 4.69
C ALA A 144 -10.52 -3.92 3.68
N LEU A 145 -11.81 -3.75 3.36
CA LEU A 145 -12.27 -2.67 2.47
C LEU A 145 -11.76 -1.29 2.92
N THR A 146 -11.85 -0.98 4.21
CA THR A 146 -11.38 0.30 4.75
C THR A 146 -9.87 0.46 4.66
N LEU A 147 -9.10 -0.59 4.96
CA LEU A 147 -7.64 -0.57 4.90
C LEU A 147 -7.15 -0.37 3.47
N GLU A 148 -7.67 -1.17 2.54
CA GLU A 148 -7.30 -1.11 1.13
C GLU A 148 -7.62 0.26 0.49
N ASP A 149 -8.84 0.79 0.72
CA ASP A 149 -9.19 2.14 0.24
C ASP A 149 -8.25 3.20 0.83
N THR A 150 -7.91 3.08 2.12
CA THR A 150 -6.96 3.98 2.79
C THR A 150 -5.56 3.87 2.21
N GLY A 151 -5.11 2.65 1.87
CA GLY A 151 -3.81 2.40 1.22
C GLY A 151 -3.73 3.08 -0.16
N VAL A 152 -4.77 2.96 -0.98
CA VAL A 152 -4.86 3.64 -2.28
C VAL A 152 -4.78 5.16 -2.12
N GLU A 153 -5.60 5.73 -1.22
CA GLU A 153 -5.61 7.17 -0.94
C GLU A 153 -4.24 7.67 -0.43
N ALA A 154 -3.56 6.87 0.39
CA ALA A 154 -2.25 7.16 0.97
C ALA A 154 -1.14 7.21 -0.08
N TYR A 155 -1.04 6.18 -0.93
CA TYR A 155 -0.06 6.15 -2.02
C TYR A 155 -0.29 7.30 -3.00
N GLN A 156 -1.55 7.57 -3.37
CA GLN A 156 -1.89 8.64 -4.30
C GLN A 156 -1.54 10.03 -3.73
N GLY A 157 -1.85 10.27 -2.45
CA GLY A 157 -1.55 11.56 -1.80
C GLY A 157 -0.07 11.79 -1.53
N ALA A 158 0.70 10.72 -1.25
CA ALA A 158 2.13 10.83 -1.04
C ALA A 158 2.92 11.00 -2.34
N ALA A 159 2.42 10.46 -3.46
CA ALA A 159 3.16 10.38 -4.73
C ALA A 159 3.69 11.74 -5.23
N VAL A 160 2.93 12.82 -5.04
CA VAL A 160 3.30 14.17 -5.51
C VAL A 160 4.44 14.81 -4.71
N ASN A 161 4.77 14.27 -3.53
CA ASN A 161 5.82 14.78 -2.66
C ASN A 161 7.14 13.98 -2.79
N ILE A 162 7.15 12.90 -3.59
CA ILE A 162 8.34 12.08 -3.82
C ILE A 162 9.28 12.79 -4.80
N GLN A 163 10.52 13.02 -4.36
CA GLN A 163 11.54 13.70 -5.16
C GLN A 163 12.37 12.72 -6.00
N SER A 164 12.72 11.57 -5.41
CA SER A 164 13.47 10.53 -6.09
C SER A 164 12.60 9.79 -7.11
N ARG A 165 13.01 9.86 -8.38
CA ARG A 165 12.33 9.15 -9.48
C ARG A 165 12.33 7.64 -9.31
N ASP A 166 13.32 7.09 -8.60
CA ASP A 166 13.37 5.65 -8.30
C ASP A 166 12.33 5.26 -7.26
N ILE A 167 12.18 6.08 -6.22
CA ILE A 167 11.15 5.89 -5.22
C ILE A 167 9.76 6.08 -5.85
N LEU A 168 9.59 7.10 -6.68
CA LEU A 168 8.33 7.32 -7.39
C LEU A 168 8.00 6.14 -8.31
N THR A 169 8.99 5.63 -9.05
CA THR A 169 8.86 4.44 -9.89
C THR A 169 8.39 3.22 -9.09
N ALA A 170 8.97 2.99 -7.91
CA ALA A 170 8.54 1.91 -7.03
C ALA A 170 7.11 2.15 -6.50
N ALA A 171 6.79 3.35 -6.03
CA ALA A 171 5.47 3.71 -5.52
C ALA A 171 4.37 3.53 -6.57
N ILE A 172 4.58 3.97 -7.82
CA ILE A 172 3.62 3.74 -8.91
C ILE A 172 3.56 2.28 -9.39
N SER A 173 4.48 1.42 -8.95
CA SER A 173 4.41 -0.02 -9.18
C SER A 173 3.52 -0.73 -8.15
N ILE A 174 3.51 -0.23 -6.91
CA ILE A 174 2.72 -0.78 -5.79
C ILE A 174 1.28 -0.28 -5.88
N HIS A 175 1.08 1.03 -6.07
CA HIS A 175 -0.24 1.66 -6.05
C HIS A 175 -1.33 0.99 -6.92
N PRO A 176 -1.06 0.52 -8.16
CA PRO A 176 -2.07 -0.18 -8.96
C PRO A 176 -2.45 -1.56 -8.41
N ILE A 177 -1.60 -2.18 -7.58
CA ILE A 177 -1.91 -3.43 -6.89
C ILE A 177 -2.84 -3.17 -5.71
N GLU A 178 -2.58 -2.16 -4.89
CA GLU A 178 -3.49 -1.68 -3.83
C GLU A 178 -4.89 -1.39 -4.40
N ALA A 179 -4.95 -0.68 -5.53
CA ALA A 179 -6.22 -0.37 -6.18
C ALA A 179 -6.97 -1.63 -6.64
N ARG A 180 -6.26 -2.70 -7.02
CA ARG A 180 -6.87 -3.99 -7.39
C ARG A 180 -7.32 -4.77 -6.16
N HIS A 181 -6.60 -4.67 -5.04
CA HIS A 181 -7.02 -5.25 -3.78
C HIS A 181 -8.31 -4.58 -3.28
N ALA A 182 -8.37 -3.25 -3.24
CA ALA A 182 -9.56 -2.46 -2.93
C ALA A 182 -10.76 -2.86 -3.83
N ALA A 183 -10.53 -2.92 -5.15
CA ALA A 183 -11.56 -3.34 -6.10
C ALA A 183 -12.03 -4.78 -5.87
N TRP A 184 -11.13 -5.72 -5.55
CA TRP A 184 -11.47 -7.12 -5.30
C TRP A 184 -12.24 -7.29 -4.00
N ILE A 185 -11.80 -6.69 -2.89
CA ILE A 185 -12.54 -6.82 -1.62
C ILE A 185 -13.93 -6.19 -1.71
N ALA A 186 -14.05 -5.06 -2.42
CA ALA A 186 -15.35 -4.46 -2.71
C ALA A 186 -16.24 -5.44 -3.49
N SER A 187 -15.70 -6.14 -4.49
CA SER A 187 -16.46 -7.05 -5.34
C SER A 187 -17.07 -8.24 -4.58
N ILE A 188 -16.35 -8.80 -3.60
CA ILE A 188 -16.74 -10.02 -2.86
C ILE A 188 -18.08 -9.86 -2.13
N SER A 189 -18.42 -8.66 -1.65
CA SER A 189 -19.73 -8.39 -1.01
C SER A 189 -20.63 -7.46 -1.81
N SER A 190 -20.20 -7.02 -3.00
CA SER A 190 -21.03 -6.24 -3.92
C SER A 190 -22.13 -7.15 -4.50
N ARG A 191 -23.36 -7.04 -3.99
CA ARG A 191 -24.53 -7.72 -4.58
C ARG A 191 -25.03 -7.01 -5.84
N GLY A 192 -24.13 -6.58 -6.72
CA GLY A 192 -24.45 -5.91 -7.99
C GLY A 192 -25.32 -4.67 -7.83
N GLY A 193 -24.71 -3.49 -7.64
CA GLY A 193 -25.44 -2.22 -7.65
C GLY A 193 -24.56 -1.00 -7.40
N THR A 194 -25.09 0.18 -7.69
CA THR A 194 -24.52 1.50 -7.33
C THR A 194 -24.60 1.68 -5.81
N SER A 195 -23.63 1.13 -5.09
CA SER A 195 -23.52 1.15 -3.63
C SER A 195 -22.06 1.47 -3.27
N PRO A 196 -21.76 2.05 -2.09
CA PRO A 196 -20.39 2.35 -1.64
C PRO A 196 -19.39 1.17 -1.67
N ASN A 197 -19.86 -0.05 -1.95
CA ASN A 197 -19.05 -1.26 -2.08
C ASN A 197 -18.84 -1.66 -3.55
N SER A 198 -18.84 -0.69 -4.48
CA SER A 198 -18.52 -0.93 -5.89
C SER A 198 -17.00 -1.05 -6.06
N PRO A 199 -16.49 -1.96 -6.92
CA PRO A 199 -15.06 -1.99 -7.30
C PRO A 199 -14.55 -0.69 -7.94
N ALA A 200 -15.46 0.17 -8.42
CA ALA A 200 -15.18 1.51 -8.92
C ALA A 200 -16.32 2.44 -8.46
N PRO A 201 -16.27 2.96 -7.23
CA PRO A 201 -17.38 3.74 -6.68
C PRO A 201 -17.43 5.17 -7.20
N GLN A 202 -16.30 5.71 -7.68
CA GLN A 202 -16.15 7.08 -8.17
C GLN A 202 -15.27 7.12 -9.44
N PRO A 203 -15.44 8.14 -10.31
CA PRO A 203 -14.62 8.29 -11.51
C PRO A 203 -13.16 8.71 -11.20
N PHE A 204 -12.91 9.28 -10.02
CA PHE A 204 -11.58 9.64 -9.53
C PHE A 204 -11.43 9.13 -8.11
N ASN A 205 -10.27 8.54 -7.79
CA ASN A 205 -9.98 8.16 -6.41
C ASN A 205 -9.62 9.43 -5.62
N PRO A 206 -10.16 9.65 -4.41
CA PRO A 206 -9.66 10.71 -3.54
C PRO A 206 -8.19 10.47 -3.19
N ALA A 207 -7.45 11.54 -2.93
CA ALA A 207 -6.10 11.48 -2.34
C ALA A 207 -6.17 12.11 -0.95
N ARG A 208 -5.52 11.51 0.03
CA ARG A 208 -5.41 12.09 1.38
C ARG A 208 -3.98 12.46 1.70
N THR A 209 -3.82 13.54 2.45
CA THR A 209 -2.53 13.89 3.04
C THR A 209 -2.10 12.81 4.03
N MET A 210 -0.79 12.71 4.28
CA MET A 210 -0.24 11.76 5.26
C MET A 210 -0.88 11.95 6.64
N ASP A 211 -1.15 13.20 7.05
CA ASP A 211 -1.76 13.51 8.34
C ASP A 211 -3.21 13.02 8.44
N GLU A 212 -4.00 13.18 7.37
CA GLU A 212 -5.38 12.68 7.31
C GLU A 212 -5.42 11.15 7.38
N VAL A 213 -4.53 10.46 6.66
CA VAL A 213 -4.43 8.99 6.74
C VAL A 213 -4.00 8.54 8.13
N LEU A 214 -2.97 9.17 8.71
CA LEU A 214 -2.53 8.84 10.07
C LEU A 214 -3.63 9.10 11.10
N ALA A 215 -4.46 10.13 10.91
CA ALA A 215 -5.61 10.39 11.78
C ALA A 215 -6.65 9.25 11.67
N VAL A 216 -6.96 8.79 10.46
CA VAL A 216 -7.85 7.63 10.23
C VAL A 216 -7.28 6.39 10.90
N VAL A 217 -6.02 6.05 10.64
CA VAL A 217 -5.36 4.88 11.23
C VAL A 217 -5.34 4.94 12.75
N ARG A 218 -5.02 6.11 13.34
CA ARG A 218 -5.06 6.29 14.80
C ARG A 218 -6.47 6.10 15.37
N SER A 219 -7.50 6.56 14.65
CA SER A 219 -8.89 6.44 15.10
C SER A 219 -9.37 4.99 15.20
N THR A 220 -8.75 4.06 14.47
CA THR A 220 -9.05 2.61 14.57
C THR A 220 -8.61 2.01 15.91
N GLY A 221 -7.62 2.62 16.58
CA GLY A 221 -6.99 2.04 17.77
C GLY A 221 -6.19 0.76 17.51
N PHE A 222 -5.88 0.44 16.24
CA PHE A 222 -5.15 -0.79 15.89
C PHE A 222 -3.67 -0.76 16.25
N ILE A 223 -3.03 0.42 16.30
CA ILE A 223 -1.62 0.53 16.70
C ILE A 223 -1.54 0.58 18.22
N SER A 224 -1.05 -0.50 18.86
CA SER A 224 -1.03 -0.67 20.32
C SER A 224 0.23 -0.09 20.98
N THR A 225 1.37 -0.09 20.29
CA THR A 225 2.57 0.65 20.73
C THR A 225 3.33 1.17 19.51
N MET A 226 3.53 2.48 19.45
CA MET A 226 4.51 3.09 18.53
C MET A 226 5.91 2.75 19.05
N ALA A 227 6.71 2.02 18.27
CA ALA A 227 8.08 1.69 18.67
C ALA A 227 8.89 2.99 18.88
N GLY A 228 9.19 3.34 20.13
CA GLY A 228 10.05 4.47 20.48
C GLY A 228 9.42 5.60 21.32
N ALA A 229 8.15 5.52 21.71
CA ALA A 229 7.59 6.49 22.66
C ALA A 229 8.02 6.14 24.11
N THR A 230 9.07 6.81 24.60
CA THR A 230 9.34 6.87 26.05
C THR A 230 8.10 7.45 26.74
N PRO A 231 7.60 6.86 27.85
CA PRO A 231 6.51 7.48 28.60
C PRO A 231 6.96 8.87 29.07
N SER A 232 6.23 9.92 28.67
CA SER A 232 6.41 11.24 29.25
C SER A 232 6.10 11.13 30.75
N GLN A 233 7.14 11.14 31.57
CA GLN A 233 7.00 11.35 33.00
C GLN A 233 6.59 12.80 33.23
N GLY A 234 5.43 12.97 33.89
CA GLY A 234 5.19 14.10 34.78
C GLY A 234 4.86 15.44 34.13
N MET A 235 3.56 15.75 34.07
CA MET A 235 3.11 17.07 34.48
C MET A 235 2.21 16.89 35.70
N THR A 236 2.84 16.94 36.87
CA THR A 236 2.15 17.24 38.12
C THR A 236 1.46 18.58 37.97
N SER A 237 0.14 18.58 38.15
CA SER A 237 -0.70 19.75 38.24
C SER A 237 -0.19 20.69 39.34
N GLN A 238 0.27 21.87 38.93
CA GLN A 238 0.51 23.00 39.84
C GLN A 238 -0.84 23.67 40.14
N PRO A 239 -1.18 23.96 41.40
CA PRO A 239 -2.49 24.50 41.74
C PRO A 239 -2.61 25.98 41.37
N ALA A 240 -3.83 26.37 41.02
CA ALA A 240 -4.21 27.72 40.63
C ALA A 240 -3.97 28.73 41.76
N MET A 241 -3.25 29.82 41.44
CA MET A 241 -3.20 31.02 42.27
C MET A 241 -4.39 31.91 41.89
N THR A 242 -5.36 32.01 42.78
CA THR A 242 -6.36 33.08 42.79
C THR A 242 -6.57 33.54 44.23
N GLY A 243 -6.33 34.83 44.49
CA GLY A 243 -6.84 35.58 45.65
C GLY A 243 -5.97 35.53 46.88
#